data_AF-A0A1G1GX40-F1
#
_entry.id   AF-A0A1G1GX40-F1
#
_cell.length_a   1.000
_cell.length_b   1.000
_cell.length_c   1.000
_cell.angle_alpha   90.00
_cell.angle_beta   90.00
_cell.angle_gamma   90.00
#
_symmetry.space_group_name_H-M   'P 1'
#
loop_
_entity.id
_entity.type
_entity.pdbx_description
1 polymer ?
#
loop_
_entity_poly.entity_id
_entity_poly.type
_entity_poly.pdbx_seq_one_letter_code
_entity_poly.pdbx_strand_id
1 'polypeptide(L)' 'MKLLLLVEKSEISNIYLIKLMAEERTEKIFALCIENKDCDDLEKRKVYQILPDEEALKEGYLRVVDESGEDYLYPE' A
#
# COMPACT_ATOMS: atom_id res chain seq x y z
N MET A 1 24.05 -0.96 -3.28
CA MET A 1 22.79 -1.49 -2.71
C MET A 1 21.68 -1.09 -3.67
N LYS A 2 21.24 -2.00 -4.53
CA LYS A 2 20.30 -1.70 -5.61
C LYS A 2 18.90 -1.87 -5.04
N LEU A 3 18.23 -0.76 -4.74
CA LEU A 3 16.81 -0.76 -4.40
C LEU A 3 16.06 -1.22 -5.66
N LEU A 4 15.71 -2.51 -5.74
CA LEU A 4 14.94 -3.03 -6.87
C LEU A 4 13.48 -2.69 -6.61
N LEU A 5 13.09 -1.46 -6.95
CA LEU A 5 11.68 -1.03 -6.95
C LEU A 5 10.97 -1.80 -8.07
N LEU A 6 10.41 -2.96 -7.74
CA LEU A 6 9.46 -3.63 -8.62
C LEU A 6 8.11 -2.94 -8.39
N VAL A 7 7.77 -2.04 -9.31
CA VAL A 7 6.54 -1.25 -9.29
C VAL A 7 5.46 -2.09 -9.95
N GLU A 8 4.62 -2.74 -9.14
CA GLU A 8 3.36 -3.30 -9.63
C GLU A 8 2.26 -2.26 -9.38
N LYS A 9 1.53 -1.93 -10.46
CA LYS A 9 0.32 -1.10 -10.38
C LYS A 9 -0.85 -2.05 -10.15
N SER A 10 -1.63 -1.83 -9.10
CA SER A 10 -2.98 -2.35 -9.08
C SER A 10 -3.89 -1.40 -9.89
N GLU A 11 -4.73 -1.95 -10.76
CA GLU A 11 -5.65 -1.20 -11.64
C GLU A 11 -7.09 -1.23 -11.13
N ILE A 12 -7.28 -1.58 -9.87
CA ILE A 12 -8.60 -1.76 -9.28
C ILE A 12 -8.67 -0.74 -8.13
N SER A 13 -9.81 -0.04 -8.02
CA SER A 13 -10.06 1.05 -7.07
C SER A 13 -9.45 2.44 -7.30
N ASN A 14 -10.07 3.45 -6.68
CA ASN A 14 -9.85 4.89 -6.87
C ASN A 14 -8.53 5.41 -6.25
N ILE A 15 -7.70 4.51 -5.71
CA ILE A 15 -6.39 4.79 -5.12
C ILE A 15 -5.35 4.05 -5.96
N TYR A 16 -4.45 4.78 -6.63
CA TYR A 16 -3.31 4.12 -7.26
C TYR A 16 -2.23 3.97 -6.21
N LEU A 17 -2.13 2.78 -5.62
CA LEU A 17 -1.00 2.39 -4.80
C LEU A 17 0.01 1.66 -5.68
N ILE A 18 1.25 2.13 -5.63
CA ILE A 18 2.37 1.39 -6.19
C ILE A 18 2.96 0.54 -5.08
N LYS A 19 2.90 -0.78 -5.25
CA LYS A 19 3.54 -1.72 -4.34
C LYS A 19 5.06 -1.58 -4.45
N LEU A 20 5.73 -1.36 -3.33
CA LEU A 20 7.19 -1.27 -3.22
C LEU A 20 7.66 -2.38 -2.29
N MET A 21 8.61 -3.19 -2.74
CA MET A 21 9.22 -4.21 -1.89
C MET A 21 10.61 -3.75 -1.43
N ALA A 22 10.82 -3.75 -0.11
CA ALA A 22 12.11 -3.45 0.50
C ALA A 22 12.81 -4.75 0.95
N GLU A 23 14.06 -4.92 0.54
CA GLU A 23 14.83 -6.14 0.79
C GLU A 23 15.69 -6.00 2.05
N GLU A 24 15.20 -6.49 3.20
CA GLU A 24 15.95 -6.73 4.46
C GLU A 24 15.14 -7.71 5.34
N ARG A 25 15.44 -9.03 5.25
CA ARG A 25 15.05 -10.18 6.14
C ARG A 25 13.58 -10.37 6.58
N THR A 26 12.71 -9.42 6.29
CA THR A 26 11.26 -9.39 6.47
C THR A 26 10.74 -8.65 5.25
N GLU A 27 9.92 -9.29 4.41
CA GLU A 27 9.34 -8.64 3.22
C GLU A 27 8.45 -7.48 3.66
N LYS A 28 9.03 -6.27 3.75
CA LYS A 28 8.27 -5.06 4.02
C LYS A 28 7.74 -4.54 2.71
N ILE A 29 6.43 -4.42 2.66
CA ILE A 29 5.68 -3.94 1.50
C ILE A 29 5.22 -2.51 1.83
N PHE A 30 5.38 -1.61 0.88
CA PHE A 30 4.89 -0.24 0.99
C PHE A 30 4.02 0.14 -0.19
N ALA A 31 3.24 1.19 -0.01
CA ALA A 31 2.30 1.75 -0.97
C ALA A 31 2.58 3.25 -1.12
N LEU A 32 2.68 3.77 -2.34
CA LEU A 32 2.70 5.21 -2.60
C LEU A 32 1.32 5.69 -3.00
N CYS A 33 0.72 6.62 -2.24
CA CYS A 33 -0.54 7.24 -2.63
C CYS A 33 -0.32 8.22 -3.78
N ILE A 34 -0.87 7.94 -4.97
CA ILE A 34 -0.81 8.88 -6.10
C ILE A 34 -2.04 9.80 -6.10
N GLU A 35 -3.21 9.24 -5.78
CA GLU A 35 -4.51 9.91 -5.75
C GLU A 35 -5.32 9.33 -4.59
N ASN A 36 -6.11 10.17 -3.92
CA ASN A 36 -6.83 9.82 -2.68
C ASN A 36 -8.35 10.06 -2.83
N LYS A 37 -8.91 9.78 -4.02
CA LYS A 37 -10.35 9.95 -4.25
C LYS A 37 -11.12 9.02 -3.30
N ASP A 38 -11.97 9.62 -2.48
CA ASP A 38 -12.81 8.94 -1.49
C ASP A 38 -12.04 8.28 -0.33
N CYS A 39 -10.77 8.66 -0.12
CA CYS A 39 -9.92 8.20 0.99
C CYS A 39 -9.18 9.39 1.61
N ASP A 40 -9.90 10.17 2.40
CA ASP A 40 -9.40 11.41 3.01
C ASP A 40 -8.25 11.19 4.01
N ASP A 41 -8.12 9.96 4.53
CA ASP A 41 -7.09 9.57 5.49
C ASP A 41 -5.71 9.33 4.83
N LEU A 42 -5.67 9.21 3.50
CA LEU A 42 -4.42 9.09 2.74
C LEU A 42 -4.07 10.42 2.07
N GLU A 43 -2.83 10.84 2.24
CA GLU A 43 -2.25 12.02 1.62
C GLU A 43 -1.50 11.69 0.33
N LYS A 44 -1.73 12.49 -0.71
CA LYS A 44 -1.04 12.32 -1.99
C LYS A 44 0.47 12.45 -1.82
N ARG A 45 1.18 11.59 -2.55
CA ARG A 45 2.66 11.48 -2.62
C ARG A 45 3.31 11.03 -1.31
N LYS A 46 2.54 10.51 -0.34
CA LYS A 46 3.08 9.84 0.85
C LYS A 46 3.18 8.33 0.66
N VAL A 47 4.15 7.74 1.36
CA VAL A 47 4.41 6.30 1.38
C VAL A 47 3.85 5.72 2.67
N TYR A 48 3.07 4.66 2.54
CA TYR A 48 2.40 3.95 3.61
C TYR A 48 2.90 2.51 3.71
N GLN A 49 2.89 1.92 4.89
CA GLN A 49 3.25 0.51 5.07
C GLN A 49 2.03 -0.37 4.79
N ILE A 50 2.23 -1.44 4.01
CA ILE A 50 1.24 -2.50 3.84
C ILE A 50 1.59 -3.64 4.80
N LEU A 51 0.60 -4.08 5.56
CA LEU A 51 0.68 -5.27 6.38
C LEU A 51 0.23 -6.50 5.56
N PRO A 52 0.96 -7.62 5.61
CA PRO A 52 0.50 -8.86 4.99
C PRO A 52 -0.84 -9.31 5.61
N ASP A 53 -1.85 -9.44 4.76
CA ASP A 53 -3.18 -9.92 5.15
C ASP A 53 -3.76 -10.75 4.00
N GLU A 54 -3.64 -12.08 4.11
CA GLU A 54 -4.11 -12.99 3.07
C GLU A 54 -5.64 -13.04 2.94
N GLU A 55 -6.38 -12.73 4.01
CA GLU A 55 -7.84 -12.73 3.98
C GLU A 55 -8.34 -11.48 3.28
N ALA A 56 -7.82 -10.30 3.64
CA ALA A 56 -8.13 -9.06 2.95
C ALA A 56 -7.76 -9.14 1.46
N LEU A 57 -6.57 -9.67 1.15
CA LEU A 57 -6.12 -9.79 -0.24
C LEU A 57 -7.05 -10.68 -1.08
N LYS A 58 -7.57 -11.78 -0.52
CA LYS A 58 -8.54 -12.65 -1.22
C LYS A 58 -9.85 -11.92 -1.54
N GLU A 59 -10.22 -10.96 -0.70
CA GLU A 59 -11.39 -10.11 -0.88
C GLU A 59 -11.10 -8.84 -1.71
N GLY A 60 -9.86 -8.67 -2.20
CA GLY A 60 -9.44 -7.51 -2.99
C GLY A 60 -9.17 -6.26 -2.16
N TYR A 61 -8.59 -6.42 -0.97
CA TYR A 61 -8.20 -5.33 -0.07
C TYR A 61 -6.74 -5.42 0.36
N LEU A 62 -6.13 -4.25 0.58
CA LEU A 62 -4.82 -4.02 1.17
C LEU A 62 -4.99 -3.44 2.57
N ARG A 63 -4.29 -4.02 3.54
CA ARG A 63 -4.19 -3.49 4.90
C ARG A 63 -3.06 -2.47 4.99
N VAL A 64 -3.39 -1.20 5.12
CA VAL A 64 -2.45 -0.07 5.09
C VAL A 64 -2.41 0.61 6.45
N VAL A 65 -1.21 0.89 6.96
CA VAL A 65 -0.99 1.68 8.18
C VAL A 65 -0.84 3.14 7.81
N ASP A 66 -1.66 4.00 8.44
CA ASP A 66 -1.67 5.44 8.22
C ASP A 66 -0.60 6.18 9.07
N GLU A 67 -0.71 7.50 9.19
CA GLU A 67 0.21 8.31 10.00
C GLU A 67 -0.08 8.28 11.51
N SER A 68 -1.29 7.87 11.89
CA SER A 68 -1.65 7.68 13.30
C SER A 68 -1.11 6.35 13.84
N GLY A 69 -0.77 5.42 12.95
CA GLY A 69 -0.29 4.08 13.29
C GLY A 69 -1.42 3.04 13.32
N GLU A 70 -2.62 3.43 12.91
CA GLU A 70 -3.80 2.57 12.83
C GLU A 70 -3.85 1.88 11.45
N ASP A 71 -4.32 0.63 11.41
CA ASP A 71 -4.46 -0.14 10.18
C ASP A 71 -5.89 -0.09 9.61
N TYR A 72 -5.98 0.20 8.31
CA TYR A 72 -7.24 0.29 7.57
C TYR A 72 -7.19 -0.59 6.32
N LEU A 73 -8.36 -1.06 5.88
CA LEU A 73 -8.51 -1.82 4.64
C LEU A 73 -8.90 -0.89 3.49
N TYR A 74 -8.07 -0.85 2.46
CA TYR A 74 -8.33 -0.15 1.21
C TYR A 74 -8.48 -1.15 0.09
N PRO A 75 -9.42 -0.96 -0.85
CA PRO A 75 -9.53 -1.85 -2.00
C PRO A 75 -8.22 -1.86 -2.80
N GLU A 76 -7.78 -3.04 -3.24
CA GLU A 76 -6.63 -3.23 -4.15
C GLU A 76 -6.96 -2.73 -5.56
#